data_AF-A0A6M3K1N3-F1
#
_entry.id   AF-A0A6M3K1N3-F1
#
_cell.length_a   1.000
_cell.length_b   1.000
_cell.length_c   1.000
_cell.angle_alpha   90.00
_cell.angle_beta   90.00
_cell.angle_gamma   90.00
#
_symmetry.space_group_name_H-M   'P 1'
#
loop_
_entity.id
_entity.type
_entity.pdbx_description
1 polymer ?
#
loop_
_entity_poly.entity_id
_entity_poly.type
_entity_poly.pdbx_seq_one_letter_code
_entity_poly.pdbx_strand_id
1 'polypeptide(L)'
;MRLERYITEALHGINTKDSLLILEPLRPWLKKFKYAGINQMESLVKKVKKLKKHGDGDSIIYYIDKISSSTLKSPICKEAHKLLPIYIYIGFVDEYCVYEYNKYIHIGPNIKSIEEDVNKNNIDDALGEIDEYYIASGFIHELTHWLDDSFYGFRHPKKKGIKYNDPKVEKMKEWMDYSEINAFVHSIALAKLSFSDDEWNKMSFREMISVDSPIENVSLSLGKDFDKAIKRRLAREDLLGRNMR
;
A
#
# COMPACT_ATOMS: atom_id res chain seq x y z
N MET A 1 -19.65 -25.90 -4.74
CA MET A 1 -18.43 -25.97 -5.58
C MET A 1 -18.38 -24.86 -6.66
N ARG A 2 -18.72 -23.60 -6.31
CA ARG A 2 -18.62 -22.42 -7.20
C ARG A 2 -18.08 -21.17 -6.48
N LEU A 3 -18.23 -21.08 -5.15
CA LEU A 3 -17.72 -19.97 -4.35
C LEU A 3 -16.19 -20.00 -4.18
N GLU A 4 -15.58 -21.17 -3.99
CA GLU A 4 -14.11 -21.29 -3.90
C GLU A 4 -13.41 -20.95 -5.22
N ARG A 5 -14.03 -21.27 -6.37
CA ARG A 5 -13.50 -20.89 -7.69
C ARG A 5 -13.66 -19.40 -7.97
N TYR A 6 -14.75 -18.78 -7.51
CA TYR A 6 -14.93 -17.33 -7.58
C TYR A 6 -14.04 -16.57 -6.59
N ILE A 7 -13.81 -17.11 -5.39
CA ILE A 7 -12.85 -16.58 -4.44
C ILE A 7 -11.45 -16.71 -5.03
N THR A 8 -11.10 -17.84 -5.64
CA THR A 8 -9.80 -17.97 -6.33
C THR A 8 -9.70 -16.95 -7.47
N GLU A 9 -10.70 -16.86 -8.37
CA GLU A 9 -10.71 -15.97 -9.55
C GLU A 9 -10.79 -14.46 -9.23
N ALA A 10 -11.50 -14.07 -8.18
CA ALA A 10 -11.69 -12.68 -7.80
C ALA A 10 -10.56 -12.17 -6.88
N LEU A 11 -9.77 -13.08 -6.29
CA LEU A 11 -8.54 -12.78 -5.55
C LEU A 11 -7.28 -12.65 -6.45
N HIS A 12 -7.43 -12.74 -7.79
CA HIS A 12 -6.34 -12.61 -8.78
C HIS A 12 -6.22 -11.21 -9.41
N GLY A 13 -6.79 -10.17 -8.79
CA GLY A 13 -7.20 -8.95 -9.49
C GLY A 13 -6.12 -8.01 -10.00
N ILE A 14 -4.89 -8.10 -9.51
CA ILE A 14 -3.75 -7.32 -10.01
C ILE A 14 -2.62 -8.30 -10.23
N ASN A 15 -2.41 -8.75 -11.47
CA ASN A 15 -1.13 -9.36 -11.80
C ASN A 15 -0.05 -8.29 -11.58
N THR A 16 1.16 -8.64 -11.17
CA THR A 16 2.31 -7.71 -11.10
C THR A 16 2.45 -6.75 -12.30
N LYS A 17 2.04 -7.18 -13.51
CA LYS A 17 1.94 -6.34 -14.70
C LYS A 17 0.93 -5.19 -14.59
N ASP A 18 -0.19 -5.39 -13.90
CA ASP A 18 -1.21 -4.39 -13.63
C ASP A 18 -0.76 -3.37 -12.58
N SER A 19 0.09 -3.75 -11.62
CA SER A 19 0.68 -2.82 -10.63
C SER A 19 1.47 -1.70 -11.32
N LEU A 20 2.20 -2.01 -12.40
CA LEU A 20 2.93 -0.99 -13.18
C LEU A 20 2.00 -0.05 -13.95
N LEU A 21 0.85 -0.54 -14.44
CA LEU A 21 -0.17 0.27 -15.11
C LEU A 21 -0.95 1.15 -14.13
N ILE A 22 -1.08 0.69 -12.89
CA ILE A 22 -1.67 1.43 -11.77
C ILE A 22 -0.81 2.64 -11.39
N LEU A 23 0.52 2.48 -11.37
CA LEU A 23 1.45 3.55 -11.01
C LEU A 23 1.71 4.56 -12.14
N GLU A 24 1.36 4.24 -13.40
CA GLU A 24 1.72 5.08 -14.54
C GLU A 24 1.18 6.53 -14.47
N PRO A 25 -0.08 6.77 -14.06
CA PRO A 25 -0.59 8.13 -13.84
C PRO A 25 0.16 8.90 -12.73
N LEU A 26 0.82 8.19 -11.81
CA LEU A 26 1.53 8.76 -10.66
C LEU A 26 3.03 8.96 -10.91
N ARG A 27 3.61 8.35 -11.95
CA ARG A 27 5.04 8.47 -12.27
C ARG A 27 5.55 9.91 -12.36
N PRO A 28 4.83 10.88 -12.95
CA PRO A 28 5.28 12.27 -12.97
C PRO A 28 5.41 12.89 -11.57
N TRP A 29 4.64 12.38 -10.60
CA TRP A 29 4.66 12.82 -9.21
C TRP A 29 5.77 12.17 -8.41
N LEU A 30 5.92 10.84 -8.51
CA LEU A 30 6.98 10.09 -7.84
C LEU A 30 8.38 10.66 -8.18
N LYS A 31 8.60 11.07 -9.43
CA LYS A 31 9.85 11.72 -9.85
C LYS A 31 10.12 13.08 -9.20
N LYS A 32 9.10 13.80 -8.73
CA LYS A 32 9.26 15.11 -8.07
C LYS A 32 9.80 14.99 -6.65
N PHE A 33 9.63 13.85 -6.00
CA PHE A 33 10.13 13.60 -4.64
C PHE A 33 11.64 13.25 -4.60
N LYS A 34 12.26 12.96 -5.74
CA LYS A 34 13.63 12.43 -5.85
C LYS A 34 14.80 13.38 -5.47
N TYR A 35 14.56 14.60 -5.00
CA TYR A 35 15.64 15.60 -4.83
C TYR A 35 15.47 16.56 -3.65
N ALA A 36 15.77 16.11 -2.43
CA ALA A 36 15.89 17.01 -1.29
C ALA A 36 17.09 16.66 -0.37
N GLY A 37 18.13 17.50 -0.31
CA GLY A 37 19.09 17.51 0.81
C GLY A 37 18.52 18.19 2.07
N ILE A 38 19.22 18.18 3.20
CA ILE A 38 18.74 18.68 4.51
C ILE A 38 18.13 20.10 4.47
N ASN A 39 18.81 21.05 3.81
CA ASN A 39 18.32 22.42 3.65
C ASN A 39 17.06 22.51 2.76
N GLN A 40 16.89 21.53 1.86
CA GLN A 40 15.70 21.41 1.03
C GLN A 40 14.54 20.77 1.81
N MET A 41 14.81 19.88 2.79
CA MET A 41 13.81 19.26 3.66
C MET A 41 13.20 20.24 4.66
N GLU A 42 13.99 21.07 5.34
CA GLU A 42 13.43 22.13 6.21
C GLU A 42 12.59 23.15 5.40
N SER A 43 13.07 23.49 4.19
CA SER A 43 12.33 24.33 3.26
C SER A 43 11.04 23.65 2.79
N LEU A 44 11.08 22.33 2.57
CA LEU A 44 9.95 21.51 2.18
C LEU A 44 8.88 21.55 3.27
N VAL A 45 9.21 21.25 4.53
CA VAL A 45 8.26 21.29 5.65
C VAL A 45 7.57 22.65 5.76
N LYS A 46 8.33 23.76 5.65
CA LYS A 46 7.78 25.12 5.65
C LYS A 46 6.88 25.43 4.45
N LYS A 47 7.18 24.87 3.26
CA LYS A 47 6.37 25.02 2.05
C LYS A 47 5.10 24.17 2.10
N VAL A 48 5.19 22.95 2.64
CA VAL A 48 4.06 22.02 2.80
C VAL A 48 2.97 22.64 3.65
N LYS A 49 3.34 23.28 4.78
CA LYS A 49 2.38 23.96 5.66
C LYS A 49 1.60 25.12 4.98
N LYS A 50 2.01 25.55 3.77
CA LYS A 50 1.32 26.56 2.94
C LYS A 50 0.40 25.96 1.87
N LEU A 51 0.41 24.63 1.68
CA LEU A 51 -0.45 23.96 0.71
C LEU A 51 -1.92 23.98 1.16
N LYS A 52 -2.81 23.65 0.21
CA LYS A 52 -4.24 23.49 0.48
C LYS A 52 -4.45 22.36 1.48
N LYS A 53 -5.33 22.60 2.45
CA LYS A 53 -5.75 21.61 3.44
C LYS A 53 -7.02 20.91 3.00
N HIS A 54 -7.05 19.60 3.14
CA HIS A 54 -8.26 18.77 3.14
C HIS A 54 -8.26 17.93 4.42
N GLY A 55 -9.41 17.51 4.93
CA GLY A 55 -9.48 16.70 6.15
C GLY A 55 -10.76 16.92 6.97
N ASP A 56 -11.29 15.84 7.55
CA ASP A 56 -12.32 15.85 8.58
C ASP A 56 -11.64 15.57 9.94
N GLY A 57 -11.42 16.60 10.77
CA GLY A 57 -11.02 16.48 12.18
C GLY A 57 -9.62 15.93 12.49
N ASP A 58 -9.36 14.67 12.13
CA ASP A 58 -8.26 13.87 12.67
C ASP A 58 -7.05 13.74 11.73
N SER A 59 -7.21 13.98 10.43
CA SER A 59 -6.10 14.01 9.47
C SER A 59 -6.14 15.25 8.59
N ILE A 60 -5.07 16.06 8.63
CA ILE A 60 -4.88 17.18 7.71
C ILE A 60 -4.02 16.70 6.54
N ILE A 61 -4.53 16.91 5.33
CA ILE A 61 -3.84 16.60 4.09
C ILE A 61 -3.40 17.88 3.41
N TYR A 62 -2.10 17.98 3.17
CA TYR A 62 -1.47 19.04 2.39
C TYR A 62 -1.29 18.55 0.96
N TYR A 63 -2.35 18.65 0.15
CA TYR A 63 -2.34 18.08 -1.20
C TYR A 63 -1.79 19.05 -2.24
N ILE A 64 -1.01 18.51 -3.17
CA ILE A 64 -0.48 19.18 -4.34
C ILE A 64 -1.39 18.93 -5.55
N ASP A 65 -1.96 17.73 -5.63
CA ASP A 65 -2.83 17.32 -6.72
C ASP A 65 -3.98 16.44 -6.23
N LYS A 66 -5.00 16.34 -7.07
CA LYS A 66 -6.19 15.53 -6.85
C LYS A 66 -6.59 14.88 -8.16
N ILE A 67 -6.56 13.55 -8.21
CA ILE A 67 -7.00 12.78 -9.38
C ILE A 67 -8.25 11.97 -9.04
N SER A 68 -9.09 11.73 -10.03
CA SER A 68 -10.22 10.81 -9.92
C SER A 68 -9.74 9.38 -10.17
N SER A 69 -10.29 8.40 -9.45
CA SER A 69 -10.07 6.97 -9.74
C SER A 69 -10.46 6.57 -11.17
N SER A 70 -11.32 7.36 -11.85
CA SER A 70 -11.62 7.18 -13.28
C SER A 70 -10.42 7.34 -14.21
N THR A 71 -9.34 7.98 -13.73
CA THR A 71 -8.11 8.20 -14.50
C THR A 71 -7.17 6.99 -14.48
N LEU A 72 -7.41 6.02 -13.59
CA LEU A 72 -6.61 4.81 -13.49
C LEU A 72 -6.80 3.93 -14.72
N LYS A 73 -5.69 3.45 -15.29
CA LYS A 73 -5.69 2.74 -16.57
C LYS A 73 -6.00 1.26 -16.44
N SER A 74 -5.71 0.66 -15.27
CA SER A 74 -5.90 -0.76 -15.03
C SER A 74 -7.37 -1.17 -15.18
N PRO A 75 -7.68 -2.27 -15.90
CA PRO A 75 -9.05 -2.74 -16.09
C PRO A 75 -9.80 -2.94 -14.77
N ILE A 76 -9.15 -3.52 -13.74
CA ILE A 76 -9.79 -3.74 -12.45
C ILE A 76 -10.14 -2.43 -11.74
N CYS A 77 -9.27 -1.42 -11.83
CA CYS A 77 -9.54 -0.10 -11.27
C CYS A 77 -10.70 0.59 -11.99
N LYS A 78 -10.87 0.37 -13.29
CA LYS A 78 -12.03 0.90 -14.04
C LYS A 78 -13.33 0.25 -13.59
N GLU A 79 -13.33 -1.05 -13.33
CA GLU A 79 -14.52 -1.73 -12.79
C GLU A 79 -14.80 -1.29 -11.34
N ALA A 80 -13.77 -1.22 -10.50
CA ALA A 80 -13.89 -0.73 -9.13
C ALA A 80 -14.44 0.70 -9.10
N HIS A 81 -13.96 1.60 -9.96
CA HIS A 81 -14.47 2.97 -10.08
C HIS A 81 -15.98 3.03 -10.37
N LYS A 82 -16.52 2.12 -11.19
CA LYS A 82 -17.96 2.07 -11.46
C LYS A 82 -18.77 1.70 -10.22
N LEU A 83 -18.21 0.87 -9.34
CA LEU A 83 -18.85 0.39 -8.12
C LEU A 83 -18.69 1.39 -6.97
N LEU A 84 -17.49 1.95 -6.85
CA LEU A 84 -17.10 2.84 -5.78
C LEU A 84 -16.12 3.91 -6.29
N PRO A 85 -16.62 5.03 -6.84
CA PRO A 85 -15.76 6.11 -7.30
C PRO A 85 -15.16 6.87 -6.11
N ILE A 86 -13.84 7.01 -6.12
CA ILE A 86 -13.07 7.78 -5.13
C ILE A 86 -12.19 8.84 -5.79
N TYR A 87 -11.70 9.78 -4.98
CA TYR A 87 -10.60 10.65 -5.33
C TYR A 87 -9.28 10.16 -4.71
N ILE A 88 -8.18 10.48 -5.36
CA ILE A 88 -6.83 10.20 -4.87
C ILE A 88 -6.15 11.55 -4.69
N TYR A 89 -5.79 11.88 -3.47
CA TYR A 89 -5.05 13.09 -3.14
C TYR A 89 -3.56 12.76 -3.07
N ILE A 90 -2.76 13.58 -3.73
CA ILE A 90 -1.31 13.41 -3.80
C ILE A 90 -0.67 14.59 -3.11
N GLY A 91 0.14 14.37 -2.08
CA GLY A 91 0.83 15.43 -1.37
C GLY A 91 1.55 14.96 -0.13
N PHE A 92 1.34 15.66 0.98
CA PHE A 92 1.89 15.32 2.29
C PHE A 92 0.75 15.10 3.27
N VAL A 93 0.91 14.13 4.15
CA VAL A 93 -0.12 13.73 5.11
C VAL A 93 0.42 13.89 6.52
N ASP A 94 -0.44 14.36 7.43
CA ASP A 94 -0.11 14.47 8.86
C ASP A 94 0.10 13.10 9.53
N GLU A 95 -0.41 12.04 8.92
CA GLU A 95 -0.27 10.64 9.33
C GLU A 95 0.12 9.80 8.10
N TYR A 96 0.22 8.47 8.20
CA TYR A 96 0.57 7.62 7.05
C TYR A 96 -0.46 7.74 5.90
N CYS A 97 -0.17 7.15 4.73
CA CYS A 97 -1.18 7.04 3.67
C CYS A 97 -2.47 6.41 4.26
N VAL A 98 -3.62 7.05 4.02
CA VAL A 98 -4.90 6.59 4.56
C VAL A 98 -5.90 6.45 3.41
N TYR A 99 -6.48 5.26 3.28
CA TYR A 99 -7.74 5.08 2.59
C TYR A 99 -8.89 5.37 3.55
N GLU A 100 -9.66 6.41 3.24
CA GLU A 100 -10.94 6.67 3.91
C GLU A 100 -12.08 6.19 3.02
N TYR A 101 -12.77 5.15 3.50
CA TYR A 101 -13.83 4.48 2.77
C TYR A 101 -14.86 5.44 2.16
N ASN A 102 -15.21 5.19 0.90
CA ASN A 102 -16.14 5.98 0.08
C ASN A 102 -15.76 7.45 -0.13
N LYS A 103 -14.58 7.91 0.27
CA LYS A 103 -14.19 9.31 0.09
C LYS A 103 -12.94 9.41 -0.77
N TYR A 104 -11.83 8.86 -0.31
CA TYR A 104 -10.54 9.08 -0.97
C TYR A 104 -9.44 8.12 -0.52
N ILE A 105 -8.39 8.05 -1.33
CA ILE A 105 -7.06 7.57 -0.92
C ILE A 105 -6.14 8.79 -0.80
N HIS A 106 -5.32 8.82 0.25
CA HIS A 106 -4.20 9.74 0.34
C HIS A 106 -2.90 9.04 0.00
N ILE A 107 -2.10 9.72 -0.80
CA ILE A 107 -0.75 9.30 -1.16
C ILE A 107 0.19 10.42 -0.79
N GLY A 108 1.15 10.09 0.04
CA GLY A 108 2.18 11.04 0.39
C GLY A 108 3.08 10.56 1.51
N PRO A 109 4.28 11.14 1.59
CA PRO A 109 5.09 11.03 2.80
C PRO A 109 4.36 11.58 4.04
N ASN A 110 4.68 10.99 5.20
CA ASN A 110 4.22 11.47 6.48
C ASN A 110 5.03 12.71 6.91
N ILE A 111 4.39 13.89 6.90
CA ILE A 111 5.08 15.15 7.20
C ILE A 111 5.48 15.26 8.66
N LYS A 112 4.73 14.63 9.59
CA LYS A 112 5.10 14.63 11.01
C LYS A 112 6.32 13.77 11.23
N SER A 113 6.39 12.58 10.62
CA SER A 113 7.58 11.73 10.68
C SER A 113 8.82 12.46 10.14
N ILE A 114 8.70 13.07 8.96
CA ILE A 114 9.78 13.88 8.38
C ILE A 114 10.19 15.04 9.31
N GLU A 115 9.23 15.76 9.89
CA GLU A 115 9.52 16.88 10.80
C GLU A 115 10.25 16.38 12.06
N GLU A 116 9.83 15.25 12.63
CA GLU A 116 10.50 14.62 13.76
C GLU A 116 11.93 14.17 13.44
N ASP A 117 12.14 13.52 12.30
CA ASP A 117 13.44 13.00 11.89
C ASP A 117 14.41 14.15 11.57
N VAL A 118 13.95 15.19 10.89
CA VAL A 118 14.73 16.41 10.65
C VAL A 118 15.12 17.08 11.98
N ASN A 119 14.18 17.19 12.93
CA ASN A 119 14.46 17.78 14.25
C ASN A 119 15.47 16.95 15.06
N LYS A 120 15.52 15.63 14.86
CA LYS A 120 16.49 14.71 15.47
C LYS A 120 17.81 14.61 14.68
N ASN A 121 17.92 15.29 13.54
CA ASN A 121 19.04 15.19 12.60
C ASN A 121 19.22 13.77 11.99
N ASN A 122 18.13 13.02 11.86
CA ASN A 122 18.06 11.70 11.23
C ASN A 122 17.69 11.83 9.74
N ILE A 123 18.60 12.35 8.93
CA ILE A 123 18.28 12.73 7.55
C ILE A 123 18.00 11.54 6.64
N ASP A 124 18.68 10.42 6.86
CA ASP A 124 18.49 9.22 6.04
C ASP A 124 17.08 8.64 6.23
N ASP A 125 16.55 8.65 7.45
CA ASP A 125 15.19 8.22 7.75
C ASP A 125 14.16 9.16 7.10
N ALA A 126 14.35 10.47 7.23
CA ALA A 126 13.50 11.48 6.59
C ALA A 126 13.51 11.37 5.05
N LEU A 127 14.64 10.97 4.47
CA LEU A 127 14.78 10.71 3.03
C LEU A 127 14.06 9.41 2.63
N GLY A 128 14.08 8.39 3.48
CA GLY A 128 13.34 7.15 3.28
C GLY A 128 11.83 7.37 3.16
N GLU A 129 11.26 8.28 3.96
CA GLU A 129 9.83 8.63 3.89
C GLU A 129 9.40 9.24 2.54
N ILE A 130 10.31 9.92 1.85
CA ILE A 130 10.05 10.51 0.51
C ILE A 130 10.54 9.63 -0.64
N ASP A 131 11.00 8.41 -0.35
CA ASP A 131 11.49 7.49 -1.37
C ASP A 131 10.36 7.04 -2.31
N GLU A 132 10.69 6.91 -3.60
CA GLU A 132 9.73 6.55 -4.64
C GLU A 132 9.13 5.16 -4.39
N TYR A 133 9.92 4.19 -3.92
CA TYR A 133 9.42 2.86 -3.58
C TYR A 133 8.48 2.93 -2.38
N TYR A 134 8.83 3.66 -1.33
CA TYR A 134 8.00 3.77 -0.13
C TYR A 134 6.62 4.37 -0.44
N ILE A 135 6.58 5.50 -1.15
CA ILE A 135 5.34 6.15 -1.57
C ILE A 135 4.50 5.22 -2.48
N ALA A 136 5.15 4.53 -3.41
CA ALA A 136 4.47 3.61 -4.32
C ALA A 136 3.92 2.37 -3.58
N SER A 137 4.65 1.82 -2.61
CA SER A 137 4.23 0.70 -1.77
C SER A 137 2.99 1.10 -0.95
N GLY A 138 3.04 2.25 -0.26
CA GLY A 138 1.90 2.78 0.50
C GLY A 138 0.67 3.03 -0.36
N PHE A 139 0.83 3.59 -1.57
CA PHE A 139 -0.30 3.75 -2.47
C PHE A 139 -0.92 2.42 -2.89
N ILE A 140 -0.09 1.44 -3.29
CA ILE A 140 -0.58 0.12 -3.69
C ILE A 140 -1.31 -0.57 -2.54
N HIS A 141 -0.82 -0.41 -1.32
CA HIS A 141 -1.46 -0.91 -0.11
C HIS A 141 -2.87 -0.33 0.04
N GLU A 142 -3.02 1.00 0.05
CA GLU A 142 -4.33 1.66 0.16
C GLU A 142 -5.25 1.38 -1.05
N LEU A 143 -4.69 1.24 -2.24
CA LEU A 143 -5.45 0.90 -3.43
C LEU A 143 -6.01 -0.52 -3.35
N THR A 144 -5.25 -1.46 -2.79
CA THR A 144 -5.72 -2.83 -2.55
C THR A 144 -6.95 -2.82 -1.66
N HIS A 145 -6.93 -2.01 -0.59
CA HIS A 145 -8.06 -1.83 0.30
C HIS A 145 -9.28 -1.25 -0.41
N TRP A 146 -9.09 -0.24 -1.27
CA TRP A 146 -10.18 0.30 -2.07
C TRP A 146 -10.77 -0.72 -3.04
N LEU A 147 -9.95 -1.53 -3.71
CA LEU A 147 -10.42 -2.58 -4.60
C LEU A 147 -11.22 -3.63 -3.84
N ASP A 148 -10.69 -4.09 -2.71
CA ASP A 148 -11.35 -5.07 -1.86
C ASP A 148 -12.70 -4.55 -1.33
N ASP A 149 -12.77 -3.28 -0.93
CA ASP A 149 -14.02 -2.65 -0.53
C ASP A 149 -15.00 -2.42 -1.69
N SER A 150 -14.49 -2.14 -2.88
CA SER A 150 -15.32 -1.94 -4.09
C SER A 150 -16.05 -3.21 -4.49
N PHE A 151 -15.36 -4.36 -4.45
CA PHE A 151 -15.91 -5.64 -4.91
C PHE A 151 -16.59 -6.44 -3.81
N TYR A 152 -16.14 -6.33 -2.57
CA TYR A 152 -16.56 -7.23 -1.48
C TYR A 152 -17.09 -6.51 -0.25
N GLY A 153 -16.76 -5.22 -0.07
CA GLY A 153 -17.16 -4.45 1.11
C GLY A 153 -16.57 -4.97 2.42
N PHE A 154 -15.34 -5.52 2.38
CA PHE A 154 -14.70 -6.22 3.50
C PHE A 154 -14.59 -5.36 4.77
N ARG A 155 -14.32 -4.05 4.66
CA ARG A 155 -14.18 -3.16 5.82
C ARG A 155 -15.52 -2.66 6.37
N HIS A 156 -16.67 -3.02 5.75
CA HIS A 156 -17.98 -2.56 6.18
C HIS A 156 -19.08 -3.65 6.15
N PRO A 157 -19.41 -4.26 7.30
CA PRO A 157 -20.48 -5.27 7.42
C PRO A 157 -21.91 -4.74 7.15
N LYS A 158 -22.09 -3.43 6.93
CA LYS A 158 -23.41 -2.83 6.66
C LYS A 158 -23.90 -3.02 5.22
N LYS A 159 -23.06 -3.51 4.29
CA LYS A 159 -23.51 -4.01 2.97
C LYS A 159 -23.79 -5.52 3.04
N LYS A 160 -24.97 -5.85 3.59
CA LYS A 160 -25.78 -7.07 3.36
C LYS A 160 -25.06 -8.45 3.40
N GLY A 161 -25.21 -9.15 4.53
CA GLY A 161 -25.71 -10.55 4.50
C GLY A 161 -24.71 -11.70 4.43
N ILE A 162 -23.40 -11.48 4.44
CA ILE A 162 -22.44 -12.60 4.46
C ILE A 162 -22.05 -12.92 5.91
N LYS A 163 -22.75 -13.87 6.53
CA LYS A 163 -22.36 -14.46 7.82
C LYS A 163 -21.25 -15.49 7.58
N TYR A 164 -20.02 -15.16 7.94
CA TYR A 164 -18.92 -16.11 8.00
C TYR A 164 -18.92 -16.80 9.39
N ASN A 165 -19.57 -17.96 9.49
CA ASN A 165 -19.71 -18.75 10.73
C ASN A 165 -18.48 -19.65 11.04
N ASP A 166 -17.25 -19.19 10.78
CA ASP A 166 -16.04 -19.97 11.14
C ASP A 166 -15.26 -19.28 12.28
N PRO A 167 -15.25 -19.86 13.49
CA PRO A 167 -14.55 -19.31 14.64
C PRO A 167 -13.01 -19.30 14.50
N LYS A 168 -12.42 -20.06 13.55
CA LYS A 168 -10.98 -19.94 13.24
C LYS A 168 -10.66 -18.69 12.44
N VAL A 169 -11.62 -18.19 11.66
CA VAL A 169 -11.50 -16.93 10.93
C VAL A 169 -11.59 -15.75 11.91
N GLU A 170 -12.26 -15.90 13.05
CA GLU A 170 -12.45 -14.85 14.07
C GLU A 170 -11.14 -14.41 14.75
N LYS A 171 -10.17 -15.32 14.94
CA LYS A 171 -8.83 -14.98 15.48
C LYS A 171 -7.84 -14.42 14.45
N MET A 172 -8.01 -14.74 13.15
CA MET A 172 -7.27 -14.06 12.07
C MET A 172 -7.90 -12.70 11.71
N LYS A 173 -9.23 -12.56 11.87
CA LYS A 173 -10.01 -11.35 11.65
C LYS A 173 -9.65 -10.18 12.56
N GLU A 174 -9.11 -10.42 13.76
CA GLU A 174 -8.81 -9.31 14.68
C GLU A 174 -7.61 -8.45 14.23
N TRP A 175 -6.68 -8.97 13.40
CA TRP A 175 -5.47 -8.21 13.05
C TRP A 175 -5.01 -8.31 11.59
N MET A 176 -5.47 -9.30 10.81
CA MET A 176 -5.10 -9.40 9.41
C MET A 176 -6.27 -9.89 8.57
N ASP A 177 -7.06 -8.92 8.10
CA ASP A 177 -7.98 -9.17 7.01
C ASP A 177 -7.19 -9.64 5.77
N TYR A 178 -7.85 -10.44 4.92
CA TYR A 178 -7.25 -10.95 3.69
C TYR A 178 -6.70 -9.81 2.80
N SER A 179 -7.33 -8.63 2.91
CA SER A 179 -6.91 -7.38 2.28
C SER A 179 -5.49 -6.96 2.65
N GLU A 180 -5.09 -7.08 3.92
CA GLU A 180 -3.74 -6.76 4.38
C GLU A 180 -2.68 -7.70 3.79
N ILE A 181 -2.99 -9.00 3.69
CA ILE A 181 -2.08 -9.96 3.03
C ILE A 181 -1.91 -9.61 1.56
N ASN A 182 -3.01 -9.28 0.86
CA ASN A 182 -2.93 -8.87 -0.55
C ASN A 182 -2.08 -7.61 -0.71
N ALA A 183 -2.29 -6.62 0.16
CA ALA A 183 -1.54 -5.37 0.16
C ALA A 183 -0.04 -5.64 0.30
N PHE A 184 0.38 -6.45 1.27
CA PHE A 184 1.79 -6.82 1.44
C PHE A 184 2.35 -7.63 0.27
N VAL A 185 1.57 -8.52 -0.34
CA VAL A 185 2.00 -9.26 -1.53
C VAL A 185 2.26 -8.31 -2.71
N HIS A 186 1.42 -7.29 -2.89
CA HIS A 186 1.65 -6.29 -3.94
C HIS A 186 2.85 -5.39 -3.63
N SER A 187 3.11 -5.04 -2.37
CA SER A 187 4.35 -4.37 -1.95
C SER A 187 5.59 -5.20 -2.28
N ILE A 188 5.58 -6.51 -1.96
CA ILE A 188 6.68 -7.42 -2.30
C ILE A 188 6.86 -7.58 -3.80
N ALA A 189 5.76 -7.65 -4.56
CA ALA A 189 5.81 -7.67 -6.02
C ALA A 189 6.46 -6.42 -6.60
N LEU A 190 6.18 -5.24 -6.03
CA LEU A 190 6.84 -4.00 -6.38
C LEU A 190 8.34 -4.05 -6.02
N ALA A 191 8.67 -4.54 -4.83
CA ALA A 191 10.05 -4.65 -4.35
C ALA A 191 10.91 -5.53 -5.27
N LYS A 192 10.35 -6.66 -5.73
CA LYS A 192 11.01 -7.59 -6.66
C LYS A 192 11.51 -6.89 -7.92
N LEU A 193 10.85 -5.83 -8.39
CA LEU A 193 11.26 -5.09 -9.60
C LEU A 193 12.59 -4.34 -9.42
N SER A 194 13.02 -4.10 -8.19
CA SER A 194 14.29 -3.44 -7.85
C SER A 194 15.49 -4.40 -7.82
N PHE A 195 15.27 -5.70 -8.01
CA PHE A 195 16.31 -6.72 -7.94
C PHE A 195 16.41 -7.51 -9.26
N SER A 196 17.61 -7.96 -9.59
CA SER A 196 17.77 -9.00 -10.63
C SER A 196 17.21 -10.34 -10.15
N ASP A 197 16.86 -11.23 -11.09
CA ASP A 197 16.41 -12.58 -10.76
C ASP A 197 17.42 -13.35 -9.90
N ASP A 198 18.73 -13.16 -10.13
CA ASP A 198 19.78 -13.82 -9.36
C ASP A 198 19.89 -13.29 -7.93
N GLU A 199 19.77 -11.98 -7.73
CA GLU A 199 19.74 -11.37 -6.39
C GLU A 199 18.51 -11.84 -5.63
N TRP A 200 17.33 -11.75 -6.25
CA TRP A 200 16.07 -12.20 -5.66
C TRP A 200 16.12 -13.68 -5.28
N ASN A 201 16.67 -14.54 -6.14
CA ASN A 201 16.73 -15.97 -5.86
C ASN A 201 17.73 -16.37 -4.76
N LYS A 202 18.70 -15.50 -4.44
CA LYS A 202 19.69 -15.75 -3.37
C LYS A 202 19.18 -15.36 -2.00
N MET A 203 18.28 -14.38 -1.92
CA MET A 203 17.71 -13.91 -0.67
C MET A 203 16.97 -15.02 0.08
N SER A 204 17.18 -15.07 1.38
CA SER A 204 16.32 -15.77 2.32
C SER A 204 14.96 -15.06 2.42
N PHE A 205 13.96 -15.78 2.91
CA PHE A 205 12.65 -15.17 3.15
C PHE A 205 12.71 -14.00 4.16
N ARG A 206 13.63 -14.05 5.13
CA ARG A 206 13.76 -12.98 6.11
C ARG A 206 14.32 -11.72 5.45
N GLU A 207 15.38 -11.85 4.67
CA GLU A 207 15.96 -10.73 3.91
C GLU A 207 14.93 -10.09 2.97
N MET A 208 14.10 -10.91 2.31
CA MET A 208 13.02 -10.41 1.45
C MET A 208 11.99 -9.59 2.24
N ILE A 209 11.54 -10.07 3.40
CA ILE A 209 10.59 -9.33 4.24
C ILE A 209 11.20 -8.02 4.76
N SER A 210 12.48 -8.00 5.09
CA SER A 210 13.19 -6.80 5.57
C SER A 210 13.40 -5.72 4.50
N VAL A 211 13.04 -5.97 3.23
CA VAL A 211 13.04 -4.92 2.19
C VAL A 211 11.96 -3.87 2.44
N ASP A 212 10.86 -4.24 3.11
CA ASP A 212 9.73 -3.36 3.41
C ASP A 212 9.48 -3.34 4.92
N SER A 213 9.93 -2.27 5.59
CA SER A 213 9.89 -2.15 7.06
C SER A 213 8.50 -2.39 7.67
N PRO A 214 7.38 -1.88 7.10
CA PRO A 214 6.03 -2.29 7.49
C PRO A 214 5.81 -3.81 7.53
N ILE A 215 6.21 -4.55 6.50
CA ILE A 215 6.06 -6.01 6.43
C ILE A 215 6.93 -6.69 7.49
N GLU A 216 8.16 -6.20 7.67
CA GLU A 216 9.06 -6.72 8.69
C GLU A 216 8.50 -6.58 10.11
N ASN A 217 7.95 -5.40 10.43
CA ASN A 217 7.35 -5.13 11.73
C ASN A 217 6.15 -6.06 12.00
N VAL A 218 5.32 -6.30 10.98
CA VAL A 218 4.19 -7.24 11.08
C VAL A 218 4.69 -8.68 11.26
N SER A 219 5.71 -9.10 10.51
CA SER A 219 6.33 -10.43 10.66
C SER A 219 6.94 -10.62 12.04
N LEU A 220 7.61 -9.60 12.60
CA LEU A 220 8.15 -9.65 13.97
C LEU A 220 7.06 -9.76 15.03
N SER A 221 5.94 -9.04 14.85
CA SER A 221 4.82 -9.03 15.79
C SER A 221 4.02 -10.34 15.76
N LEU A 222 3.71 -10.84 14.56
CA LEU A 222 2.80 -11.98 14.36
C LEU A 222 3.53 -13.32 14.16
N GLY A 223 4.83 -13.28 13.86
CA GLY A 223 5.70 -14.44 13.78
C GLY A 223 5.30 -15.45 12.68
N LYS A 224 5.43 -16.73 13.02
CA LYS A 224 5.39 -17.85 12.05
C LYS A 224 4.06 -17.99 11.31
N ASP A 225 2.95 -17.58 11.90
CA ASP A 225 1.63 -17.71 11.26
C ASP A 225 1.47 -16.72 10.12
N PHE A 226 1.94 -15.47 10.31
CA PHE A 226 2.04 -14.48 9.25
C PHE A 226 2.95 -14.97 8.12
N ASP A 227 4.18 -15.36 8.47
CA ASP A 227 5.18 -15.83 7.52
C ASP A 227 4.63 -16.98 6.65
N LYS A 228 3.91 -17.91 7.27
CA LYS A 228 3.29 -19.03 6.55
C LYS A 228 2.16 -18.57 5.61
N ALA A 229 1.33 -17.62 6.04
CA ALA A 229 0.23 -17.10 5.24
C ALA A 229 0.76 -16.34 4.01
N ILE A 230 1.73 -15.44 4.23
CA ILE A 230 2.30 -14.63 3.15
C ILE A 230 3.15 -15.48 2.20
N LYS A 231 3.97 -16.43 2.69
CA LYS A 231 4.69 -17.40 1.83
C LYS A 231 3.76 -18.16 0.91
N ARG A 232 2.63 -18.66 1.45
CA ARG A 232 1.63 -19.38 0.64
C ARG A 232 1.05 -18.49 -0.45
N ARG A 233 0.79 -17.21 -0.16
CA ARG A 233 0.24 -16.26 -1.14
C ARG A 233 1.28 -15.93 -2.21
N LEU A 234 2.52 -15.64 -1.82
CA LEU A 234 3.65 -15.35 -2.71
C LEU A 234 4.00 -16.54 -3.61
N ALA A 235 3.97 -17.77 -3.07
CA ALA A 235 4.23 -18.99 -3.84
C ALA A 235 3.21 -19.19 -4.96
N ARG A 236 1.94 -18.85 -4.74
CA ARG A 236 0.89 -18.94 -5.77
C ARG A 236 1.11 -17.95 -6.92
N GLU A 237 1.79 -16.83 -6.66
CA GLU A 237 2.08 -15.80 -7.66
C GLU A 237 3.48 -15.91 -8.27
N ASP A 238 4.23 -16.97 -7.94
CA ASP A 238 5.63 -17.15 -8.34
C ASP A 238 6.53 -15.94 -7.95
N LEU A 239 6.23 -15.36 -6.80
CA LEU A 239 7.01 -14.27 -6.21
C LEU A 239 8.12 -14.75 -5.28
N LEU A 240 8.09 -16.01 -4.84
CA LEU A 240 9.15 -16.57 -4.01
C LEU A 240 10.37 -16.98 -4.84
N GLY A 241 11.53 -16.41 -4.48
CA GLY A 241 12.84 -16.87 -4.95
C GLY A 241 13.17 -18.28 -4.44
N ARG A 242 14.21 -18.90 -5.03
CA ARG A 242 14.62 -20.28 -4.71
C ARG A 242 14.90 -20.51 -3.22
N ASN A 243 15.58 -19.58 -2.55
CA ASN A 243 15.97 -19.68 -1.13
C ASN A 243 14.87 -19.25 -0.14
N MET A 244 13.66 -18.93 -0.61
CA MET A 244 12.55 -18.44 0.23
C MET A 244 11.46 -19.49 0.50
N ARG A 245 11.51 -20.61 -0.23
CA ARG A 245 10.47 -21.65 -0.26
C ARG A 245 10.49 -22.52 1.00
#